data_AF-A0A926TYI7-F1
#
_entry.id   AF-A0A926TYI7-F1
#
_cell.length_a   1.000
_cell.length_b   1.000
_cell.length_c   1.000
_cell.angle_alpha   90.00
_cell.angle_beta   90.00
_cell.angle_gamma   90.00
#
_symmetry.space_group_name_H-M   'P 1'
#
loop_
_entity.id
_entity.type
_entity.pdbx_description
1 polymer ?
#
loop_
_entity_poly.entity_id
_entity_poly.type
_entity_poly.pdbx_seq_one_letter_code
_entity_poly.pdbx_strand_id
1 'polypeptide(L)'
;MQTLDTVNPTPTLEIARKAFQEFVNRIPKTARIVALHDSDADGVTSGVLWQRAFERMGFTNILRLAPDRERNAWTAGNRARLEAANPEFLFVMDLGSQSESVISGVPTCFIDHHHPEGVPTGDTLISAYSWEPIPNTSLIIWELCSPLVDISDLDWIAAIGTVSDLGDRAPFDLLTTAKRKYTAKYLKEATAMINAVRRASHYDPEAAAQALLNHTDAKSLVNSTASAVEQLRSSRLEVKRELEEARKAAPVFSGQVALVRMHSPCQIHPLIAQSWRTRLPKYIVIAANTGYLPNRVNFSARSNSANVLEFLRAQEISEGEGNFGHGHDQASGGSLPIDRWNELLAKLGFSEDVFAK
;
A
#
# COMPACT_ATOMS: atom_id res chain seq x y z
N MET A 1 24.64 8.63 9.79
CA MET A 1 23.48 8.32 10.65
C MET A 1 22.80 9.65 10.96
N GLN A 2 21.86 10.08 10.12
CA GLN A 2 21.01 11.23 10.44
C GLN A 2 20.05 10.79 11.53
N THR A 3 19.90 11.59 12.58
CA THR A 3 18.97 11.31 13.69
C THR A 3 17.53 11.40 13.18
N LEU A 4 16.67 10.48 13.62
CA LEU A 4 15.25 10.35 13.23
C LEU A 4 14.47 11.68 13.28
N ASP A 5 14.83 12.57 14.21
CA ASP A 5 14.24 13.91 14.37
C ASP A 5 14.44 14.84 13.16
N THR A 6 15.41 14.55 12.29
CA THR A 6 15.69 15.39 11.10
C THR A 6 14.86 15.00 9.88
N VAL A 7 14.20 13.83 9.87
CA VAL A 7 13.53 13.28 8.69
C VAL A 7 12.01 13.36 8.78
N ASN A 8 11.42 13.41 9.99
CA ASN A 8 9.98 13.59 10.17
C ASN A 8 9.62 15.02 10.60
N PRO A 9 9.24 15.92 9.66
CA PRO A 9 8.88 17.31 9.99
C PRO A 9 7.53 17.43 10.72
N THR A 10 6.73 16.35 10.80
CA THR A 10 5.41 16.34 11.43
C THR A 10 5.32 15.25 12.51
N PRO A 11 6.09 15.34 13.61
CA PRO A 11 6.22 14.26 14.58
C PRO A 11 4.96 14.05 15.44
N THR A 12 3.96 14.91 15.34
CA THR A 12 2.68 14.80 16.05
C THR A 12 1.49 15.15 15.14
N LEU A 13 0.30 14.66 15.51
CA LEU A 13 -0.93 14.98 14.79
C LEU A 13 -1.23 16.49 14.76
N GLU A 14 -0.91 17.22 15.84
CA GLU A 14 -1.13 18.67 15.90
C GLU A 14 -0.27 19.41 14.86
N ILE A 15 1.02 19.07 14.78
CA ILE A 15 1.94 19.65 13.79
C ILE A 15 1.53 19.25 12.37
N ALA A 16 1.12 17.99 12.17
CA ALA A 16 0.62 17.52 10.89
C ALA A 16 -0.65 18.25 10.43
N ARG A 17 -1.62 18.47 11.33
CA ARG A 17 -2.83 19.26 11.02
C ARG A 17 -2.47 20.68 10.60
N LYS A 18 -1.53 21.32 11.30
CA LYS A 18 -1.04 22.65 10.94
C LYS A 18 -0.38 22.66 9.56
N ALA A 19 0.56 21.75 9.31
CA ALA A 19 1.26 21.65 8.03
C ALA A 19 0.30 21.34 6.86
N PHE A 20 -0.67 20.44 7.08
CA PHE A 20 -1.71 20.14 6.11
C PHE A 20 -2.57 21.36 5.80
N GLN A 21 -3.03 22.07 6.83
CA GLN A 21 -3.83 23.28 6.67
C GLN A 21 -3.05 24.36 5.91
N GLU A 22 -1.76 24.55 6.22
CA GLU A 22 -0.88 25.49 5.51
C GLU A 22 -0.72 25.10 4.04
N PHE A 23 -0.55 23.81 3.73
CA PHE A 23 -0.52 23.32 2.36
C PHE A 23 -1.85 23.61 1.64
N VAL A 24 -2.98 23.20 2.21
CA VAL A 24 -4.31 23.35 1.63
C VAL A 24 -4.71 24.81 1.44
N ASN A 25 -4.32 25.71 2.36
CA ASN A 25 -4.59 27.15 2.25
C ASN A 25 -3.91 27.82 1.05
N ARG A 26 -2.85 27.22 0.50
CA ARG A 26 -2.18 27.74 -0.70
C ARG A 26 -2.90 27.37 -2.00
N ILE A 27 -3.87 26.45 -1.95
CA ILE A 27 -4.50 25.88 -3.14
C ILE A 27 -5.74 26.71 -3.52
N PRO A 28 -5.77 27.35 -4.71
CA PRO A 28 -6.99 27.94 -5.24
C PRO A 28 -8.08 26.88 -5.44
N LYS A 29 -9.36 27.22 -5.18
CA LYS A 29 -10.48 26.27 -5.32
C LYS A 29 -10.71 25.74 -6.75
N THR A 30 -10.18 26.45 -7.74
CA THR A 30 -10.23 26.10 -9.16
C THR A 30 -8.98 25.38 -9.65
N ALA A 31 -7.93 25.30 -8.82
CA ALA A 31 -6.68 24.67 -9.22
C ALA A 31 -6.87 23.18 -9.50
N ARG A 32 -6.16 22.67 -10.50
CA ARG A 32 -6.08 21.25 -10.82
C ARG A 32 -5.29 20.53 -9.73
N ILE A 33 -5.99 19.84 -8.84
CA ILE A 33 -5.37 19.02 -7.80
C ILE A 33 -5.46 17.55 -8.16
N VAL A 34 -4.33 16.86 -8.07
CA VAL A 34 -4.25 15.44 -8.37
C VAL A 34 -3.78 14.70 -7.13
N ALA A 35 -4.38 13.56 -6.84
CA ALA A 35 -3.95 12.66 -5.79
C ALA A 35 -3.53 11.32 -6.39
N LEU A 36 -2.27 10.93 -6.19
CA LEU A 36 -1.80 9.57 -6.38
C LEU A 36 -1.91 8.84 -5.04
N HIS A 37 -2.62 7.73 -5.00
CA HIS A 37 -2.78 6.93 -3.80
C HIS A 37 -2.44 5.46 -4.07
N ASP A 38 -2.01 4.73 -3.06
CA ASP A 38 -1.78 3.30 -3.23
C ASP A 38 -3.07 2.51 -3.53
N SER A 39 -2.89 1.31 -4.08
CA SER A 39 -3.90 0.43 -4.62
C SER A 39 -4.46 -0.60 -3.64
N ASP A 40 -3.88 -0.71 -2.45
CA ASP A 40 -4.49 -1.54 -1.41
C ASP A 40 -5.62 -0.82 -0.69
N ALA A 41 -6.28 -1.49 0.26
CA ALA A 41 -7.44 -0.89 0.88
C ALA A 41 -7.08 0.33 1.76
N ASP A 42 -5.86 0.49 2.26
CA ASP A 42 -5.47 1.72 2.96
C ASP A 42 -5.33 2.89 1.98
N GLY A 43 -4.50 2.74 0.96
CA GLY A 43 -4.35 3.76 -0.09
C GLY A 43 -5.66 4.11 -0.81
N VAL A 44 -6.48 3.12 -1.19
CA VAL A 44 -7.77 3.36 -1.87
C VAL A 44 -8.74 4.12 -0.96
N THR A 45 -8.83 3.76 0.32
CA THR A 45 -9.71 4.46 1.26
C THR A 45 -9.19 5.87 1.56
N SER A 46 -7.86 6.06 1.63
CA SER A 46 -7.21 7.37 1.73
C SER A 46 -7.60 8.28 0.56
N GLY A 47 -7.50 7.78 -0.67
CA GLY A 47 -7.89 8.50 -1.87
C GLY A 47 -9.37 8.89 -1.89
N VAL A 48 -10.27 7.98 -1.48
CA VAL A 48 -11.71 8.28 -1.44
C VAL A 48 -12.07 9.29 -0.36
N LEU A 49 -11.47 9.18 0.84
CA LEU A 49 -11.64 10.16 1.91
C LEU A 49 -11.15 11.55 1.48
N TRP A 50 -9.95 11.60 0.89
CA TRP A 50 -9.39 12.82 0.32
C TRP A 50 -10.33 13.43 -0.71
N GLN A 51 -10.81 12.63 -1.67
CA GLN A 51 -11.70 13.09 -2.73
C GLN A 51 -12.96 13.73 -2.14
N ARG A 52 -13.63 13.03 -1.21
CA ARG A 52 -14.88 13.53 -0.59
C ARG A 52 -14.66 14.75 0.28
N ALA A 53 -13.59 14.79 1.05
CA ALA A 53 -13.26 15.96 1.85
C ALA A 53 -13.03 17.19 0.97
N PHE A 54 -12.23 17.05 -0.09
CA PHE A 54 -11.91 18.18 -0.98
C PHE A 54 -13.12 18.65 -1.80
N GLU A 55 -13.99 17.74 -2.28
CA GLU A 55 -15.28 18.10 -2.88
C GLU A 55 -16.12 18.95 -1.92
N ARG A 56 -16.26 18.51 -0.66
CA ARG A 56 -17.04 19.23 0.36
C ARG A 56 -16.39 20.55 0.80
N MET A 57 -15.07 20.66 0.71
CA MET A 57 -14.34 21.92 0.90
C MET A 57 -14.46 22.87 -0.31
N GLY A 58 -15.17 22.48 -1.37
CA GLY A 58 -15.46 23.32 -2.54
C GLY A 58 -14.36 23.32 -3.62
N PHE A 59 -13.44 22.35 -3.61
CA PHE A 59 -12.52 22.17 -4.74
C PHE A 59 -13.27 21.56 -5.92
N THR A 60 -13.08 22.13 -7.10
CA THR A 60 -13.90 21.79 -8.29
C THR A 60 -13.16 21.02 -9.37
N ASN A 61 -11.83 20.99 -9.32
CA ASN A 61 -10.99 20.36 -10.34
C ASN A 61 -10.04 19.35 -9.70
N ILE A 62 -10.63 18.27 -9.18
CA ILE A 62 -9.91 17.22 -8.47
C ILE A 62 -9.82 15.95 -9.33
N LEU A 63 -8.69 15.26 -9.25
CA LEU A 63 -8.51 13.97 -9.91
C LEU A 63 -7.78 13.01 -8.98
N ARG A 64 -8.34 11.81 -8.84
CA ARG A 64 -7.72 10.71 -8.11
C ARG A 64 -7.14 9.70 -9.10
N LEU A 65 -5.92 9.23 -8.85
CA LEU A 65 -5.22 8.23 -9.65
C LEU A 65 -4.62 7.16 -8.75
N ALA A 66 -4.60 5.92 -9.24
CA ALA A 66 -3.84 4.83 -8.65
C ALA A 66 -2.61 4.50 -9.51
N PRO A 67 -1.47 4.10 -8.92
CA PRO A 67 -0.29 3.69 -9.67
C PRO A 67 -0.56 2.39 -10.45
N ASP A 68 0.36 2.04 -11.33
CA ASP A 68 0.47 0.70 -11.90
C ASP A 68 0.68 -0.38 -10.82
N ARG A 69 0.78 -1.66 -11.25
CA ARG A 69 0.96 -2.81 -10.35
C ARG A 69 2.27 -2.79 -9.57
N GLU A 70 3.23 -1.94 -9.94
CA GLU A 70 4.48 -1.78 -9.18
C GLU A 70 4.31 -0.92 -7.93
N ARG A 71 3.22 -0.14 -7.84
CA ARG A 71 2.86 0.68 -6.66
C ARG A 71 3.99 1.63 -6.24
N ASN A 72 4.59 2.31 -7.22
CA ASN A 72 5.68 3.24 -6.98
C ASN A 72 5.44 4.54 -7.76
N ALA A 73 5.37 5.67 -7.05
CA ALA A 73 5.10 6.98 -7.63
C ALA A 73 6.19 7.46 -8.60
N TRP A 74 7.43 6.99 -8.44
CA TRP A 74 8.62 7.42 -9.19
C TRP A 74 8.90 6.60 -10.45
N THR A 75 8.10 5.58 -10.78
CA THR A 75 8.25 4.88 -12.06
C THR A 75 7.96 5.83 -13.22
N ALA A 76 8.68 5.65 -14.34
CA ALA A 76 8.47 6.48 -15.53
C ALA A 76 7.01 6.45 -16.02
N GLY A 77 6.35 5.29 -15.91
CA GLY A 77 4.94 5.12 -16.28
C GLY A 77 3.99 5.91 -15.38
N ASN A 78 4.17 5.87 -14.06
CA ASN A 78 3.33 6.60 -13.13
C ASN A 78 3.57 8.12 -13.20
N ARG A 79 4.83 8.55 -13.38
CA ARG A 79 5.18 9.95 -13.64
C ARG A 79 4.52 10.49 -14.90
N ALA A 80 4.63 9.79 -16.03
CA ALA A 80 4.00 10.20 -17.28
C ALA A 80 2.48 10.32 -17.16
N ARG A 81 1.83 9.42 -16.39
CA ARG A 81 0.38 9.50 -16.11
C ARG A 81 0.02 10.73 -15.28
N LEU A 82 0.84 11.07 -14.28
CA LEU A 82 0.64 12.27 -13.48
C LEU A 82 0.92 13.55 -14.28
N GLU A 83 1.96 13.58 -15.10
CA GLU A 83 2.27 14.71 -15.99
C GLU A 83 1.11 14.96 -16.98
N ALA A 84 0.55 13.89 -17.56
CA ALA A 84 -0.62 13.98 -18.43
C ALA A 84 -1.87 14.49 -17.71
N ALA A 85 -1.97 14.31 -16.39
CA ALA A 85 -3.04 14.87 -15.57
C ALA A 85 -2.87 16.38 -15.28
N ASN A 86 -1.69 16.93 -15.58
CA ASN A 86 -1.28 18.33 -15.46
C ASN A 86 -1.63 18.96 -14.10
N PRO A 87 -1.15 18.41 -12.97
CA PRO A 87 -1.41 18.94 -11.64
C PRO A 87 -0.78 20.31 -11.42
N GLU A 88 -1.53 21.22 -10.81
CA GLU A 88 -0.99 22.42 -10.17
C GLU A 88 -0.54 22.13 -8.73
N PHE A 89 -1.21 21.17 -8.07
CA PHE A 89 -0.80 20.61 -6.78
C PHE A 89 -0.98 19.10 -6.78
N LEU A 90 -0.06 18.41 -6.10
CA LEU A 90 -0.06 16.95 -6.01
C LEU A 90 -0.20 16.50 -4.56
N PHE A 91 -0.99 15.45 -4.35
CA PHE A 91 -1.00 14.66 -3.14
C PHE A 91 -0.46 13.26 -3.45
N VAL A 92 0.41 12.74 -2.60
CA VAL A 92 0.92 11.36 -2.68
C VAL A 92 0.59 10.69 -1.36
N MET A 93 -0.21 9.63 -1.41
CA MET A 93 -0.74 8.97 -0.23
C MET A 93 -0.37 7.49 -0.23
N ASP A 94 0.21 7.02 0.87
CA ASP A 94 0.49 5.60 1.12
C ASP A 94 1.53 4.96 0.18
N LEU A 95 2.44 5.76 -0.37
CA LEU A 95 3.44 5.32 -1.38
C LEU A 95 4.89 5.61 -0.98
N GLY A 96 5.09 6.09 0.24
CA GLY A 96 6.35 6.56 0.79
C GLY A 96 6.66 8.02 0.45
N SER A 97 7.86 8.42 0.83
CA SER A 97 8.45 9.73 0.51
C SER A 97 9.95 9.55 0.21
N GLN A 98 10.45 10.28 -0.77
CA GLN A 98 11.86 10.27 -1.18
C GLN A 98 12.35 11.70 -1.39
N SER A 99 13.66 11.90 -1.41
CA SER A 99 14.26 13.21 -1.69
C SER A 99 14.05 13.68 -3.14
N GLU A 100 13.73 12.77 -4.06
CA GLU A 100 13.43 13.06 -5.45
C GLU A 100 11.96 13.48 -5.62
N SER A 101 11.68 14.58 -6.32
CA SER A 101 10.30 15.00 -6.63
C SER A 101 9.60 14.00 -7.54
N VAL A 102 8.30 13.74 -7.31
CA VAL A 102 7.51 12.90 -8.22
C VAL A 102 7.35 13.59 -9.58
N ILE A 103 6.93 14.86 -9.59
CA ILE A 103 6.97 15.76 -10.75
C ILE A 103 7.78 16.99 -10.36
N SER A 104 8.76 17.35 -11.18
CA SER A 104 9.57 18.55 -10.94
C SER A 104 8.72 19.82 -11.00
N GLY A 105 8.83 20.67 -9.98
CA GLY A 105 8.17 21.98 -9.94
C GLY A 105 6.69 21.99 -9.53
N VAL A 106 6.08 20.82 -9.29
CA VAL A 106 4.70 20.73 -8.77
C VAL A 106 4.74 20.60 -7.25
N PRO A 107 4.18 21.56 -6.48
CA PRO A 107 4.11 21.45 -5.02
C PRO A 107 3.38 20.17 -4.60
N THR A 108 4.05 19.34 -3.81
CA THR A 108 3.56 18.02 -3.42
C THR A 108 3.37 17.92 -1.91
N CYS A 109 2.24 17.35 -1.50
CA CYS A 109 1.99 16.92 -0.12
C CYS A 109 2.02 15.39 -0.04
N PHE A 110 3.08 14.87 0.58
CA PHE A 110 3.22 13.45 0.90
C PHE A 110 2.51 13.17 2.23
N ILE A 111 1.67 12.14 2.29
CA ILE A 111 0.93 11.74 3.49
C ILE A 111 1.11 10.24 3.67
N ASP A 112 1.80 9.85 4.74
CA ASP A 112 2.28 8.48 4.86
C ASP A 112 2.56 8.05 6.31
N HIS A 113 2.68 6.74 6.51
CA HIS A 113 3.07 6.10 7.76
C HIS A 113 4.32 5.21 7.62
N HIS A 114 4.82 4.98 6.41
CA HIS A 114 6.08 4.27 6.15
C HIS A 114 7.29 5.07 6.64
N HIS A 115 8.44 4.38 6.75
CA HIS A 115 9.71 5.03 7.06
C HIS A 115 10.05 6.06 5.96
N PRO A 116 10.21 7.36 6.28
CA PRO A 116 10.51 8.37 5.28
C PRO A 116 11.94 8.23 4.75
N GLU A 117 12.12 8.26 3.43
CA GLU A 117 13.45 8.24 2.78
C GLU A 117 13.90 9.64 2.33
N GLY A 118 13.08 10.67 2.58
CA GLY A 118 13.37 12.08 2.35
C GLY A 118 12.14 12.85 1.91
N VAL A 119 12.31 14.15 1.69
CA VAL A 119 11.29 15.02 1.10
C VAL A 119 11.98 16.04 0.20
N PRO A 120 11.46 16.32 -1.02
CA PRO A 120 12.04 17.34 -1.87
C PRO A 120 11.90 18.72 -1.24
N THR A 121 12.85 19.61 -1.53
CA THR A 121 12.81 20.98 -0.98
C THR A 121 11.57 21.72 -1.51
N GLY A 122 10.77 22.28 -0.59
CA GLY A 122 9.55 23.03 -0.92
C GLY A 122 8.26 22.20 -0.87
N ASP A 123 8.37 20.87 -0.79
CA ASP A 123 7.25 19.96 -0.60
C ASP A 123 6.89 19.83 0.89
N THR A 124 5.72 19.27 1.17
CA THR A 124 5.23 19.03 2.53
C THR A 124 5.18 17.53 2.78
N LEU A 125 5.81 17.07 3.85
CA LEU A 125 5.72 15.69 4.32
C LEU A 125 4.87 15.66 5.59
N ILE A 126 3.80 14.86 5.57
CA ILE A 126 3.04 14.43 6.72
C ILE A 126 3.36 12.97 6.96
N SER A 127 4.22 12.69 7.93
CA SER A 127 4.62 11.33 8.29
C SER A 127 4.19 10.99 9.71
N ALA A 128 3.39 9.93 9.85
CA ALA A 128 2.99 9.39 11.14
C ALA A 128 3.95 8.32 11.70
N TYR A 129 5.07 8.08 11.02
CA TYR A 129 6.03 7.01 11.35
C TYR A 129 6.55 7.05 12.80
N SER A 130 6.58 8.24 13.42
CA SER A 130 7.02 8.43 14.81
C SER A 130 5.87 8.71 15.80
N TRP A 131 4.62 8.59 15.37
CA TRP A 131 3.46 8.78 16.26
C TRP A 131 3.22 7.53 17.08
N GLU A 132 2.56 7.66 18.23
CA GLU A 132 2.19 6.50 19.03
C GLU A 132 0.72 6.53 19.48
N PRO A 133 -0.10 5.52 19.13
CA PRO A 133 0.18 4.47 18.13
C PRO A 133 0.32 5.02 16.69
N ILE A 134 1.09 4.36 15.83
CA ILE A 134 1.23 4.72 14.40
C ILE A 134 -0.09 4.43 13.65
N PRO A 135 -0.81 5.45 13.13
CA PRO A 135 -1.99 5.25 12.30
C PRO A 135 -1.62 4.83 10.87
N ASN A 136 -2.55 4.15 10.19
CA ASN A 136 -2.50 3.91 8.76
C ASN A 136 -2.92 5.17 7.97
N THR A 137 -2.61 5.27 6.68
CA THR A 137 -2.76 6.50 5.89
C THR A 137 -4.21 7.00 5.83
N SER A 138 -5.20 6.11 5.72
CA SER A 138 -6.61 6.51 5.65
C SER A 138 -7.09 7.17 6.93
N LEU A 139 -6.53 6.75 8.07
CA LEU A 139 -6.82 7.35 9.37
C LEU A 139 -6.11 8.71 9.52
N ILE A 140 -4.91 8.86 8.98
CA ILE A 140 -4.25 10.17 8.88
C ILE A 140 -5.14 11.14 8.09
N ILE A 141 -5.59 10.76 6.90
CA ILE A 141 -6.47 11.61 6.07
C ILE A 141 -7.75 12.00 6.80
N TRP A 142 -8.38 11.03 7.49
CA TRP A 142 -9.54 11.29 8.33
C TRP A 142 -9.27 12.36 9.39
N GLU A 143 -8.17 12.21 10.14
CA GLU A 143 -7.80 13.11 11.24
C GLU A 143 -7.38 14.50 10.77
N LEU A 144 -6.83 14.60 9.56
CA LEU A 144 -6.45 15.86 8.92
C LEU A 144 -7.67 16.61 8.37
N CYS A 145 -8.63 15.90 7.77
CA CYS A 145 -9.77 16.51 7.07
C CYS A 145 -10.98 16.78 7.97
N SER A 146 -11.22 15.96 8.99
CA SER A 146 -12.40 16.09 9.88
C SER A 146 -12.55 17.46 10.55
N PRO A 147 -11.46 18.15 10.96
CA PRO A 147 -11.58 19.51 11.50
C PRO A 147 -11.90 20.57 10.44
N LEU A 148 -11.71 20.27 9.15
CA LEU A 148 -11.83 21.22 8.05
C LEU A 148 -13.19 21.17 7.36
N VAL A 149 -13.81 19.99 7.41
CA VAL A 149 -15.09 19.73 6.75
C VAL A 149 -15.75 18.51 7.38
N ASP A 150 -17.08 18.52 7.47
CA ASP A 150 -17.80 17.36 7.97
C ASP A 150 -17.65 16.18 7.00
N ILE A 151 -17.02 15.12 7.49
CA ILE A 151 -16.89 13.80 6.84
C ILE A 151 -17.35 12.68 7.76
N SER A 152 -18.10 12.99 8.83
CA SER A 152 -18.50 12.05 9.88
C SER A 152 -19.26 10.81 9.39
N ASP A 153 -19.85 10.87 8.20
CA ASP A 153 -20.51 9.76 7.49
C ASP A 153 -19.55 8.79 6.78
N LEU A 154 -18.27 9.14 6.67
CA LEU A 154 -17.23 8.36 5.99
C LEU A 154 -16.31 7.59 6.97
N ASP A 155 -16.62 7.59 8.27
CA ASP A 155 -15.84 6.91 9.31
C ASP A 155 -15.64 5.41 9.03
N TRP A 156 -16.61 4.77 8.36
CA TRP A 156 -16.49 3.38 7.91
C TRP A 156 -15.41 3.18 6.83
N ILE A 157 -15.15 4.18 5.97
CA ILE A 157 -14.12 4.13 4.93
C ILE A 157 -12.74 4.16 5.59
N ALA A 158 -12.53 5.07 6.54
CA ALA A 158 -11.31 5.12 7.34
C ALA A 158 -11.09 3.80 8.11
N ALA A 159 -12.16 3.24 8.69
CA ALA A 159 -12.08 1.98 9.41
C ALA A 159 -11.71 0.78 8.51
N ILE A 160 -12.10 0.78 7.23
CA ILE A 160 -11.68 -0.27 6.28
C ILE A 160 -10.17 -0.21 6.06
N GLY A 161 -9.59 0.98 5.85
CA GLY A 161 -8.14 1.15 5.73
C GLY A 161 -7.41 0.65 7.00
N THR A 162 -7.91 1.03 8.18
CA THR A 162 -7.35 0.57 9.46
C THR A 162 -7.43 -0.96 9.63
N VAL A 163 -8.54 -1.59 9.25
CA VAL A 163 -8.64 -3.06 9.27
C VAL A 163 -7.68 -3.72 8.29
N SER A 164 -7.44 -3.09 7.13
CA SER A 164 -6.53 -3.60 6.11
C SER A 164 -5.09 -3.65 6.59
N ASP A 165 -4.62 -2.55 7.15
CA ASP A 165 -3.20 -2.35 7.41
C ASP A 165 -2.81 -2.80 8.84
N LEU A 166 -3.60 -2.40 9.83
CA LEU A 166 -3.30 -2.64 11.25
C LEU A 166 -4.11 -3.81 11.85
N GLY A 167 -5.04 -4.37 11.07
CA GLY A 167 -5.87 -5.49 11.48
C GLY A 167 -7.04 -5.11 12.39
N ASP A 168 -7.82 -6.12 12.76
CA ASP A 168 -9.05 -5.93 13.53
C ASP A 168 -8.85 -5.72 15.02
N ARG A 169 -7.64 -5.46 15.50
CA ARG A 169 -7.37 -5.11 16.91
C ARG A 169 -6.59 -3.82 17.05
N ALA A 170 -6.52 -3.02 15.97
CA ALA A 170 -5.84 -1.75 15.99
C ALA A 170 -6.38 -0.86 17.13
N PRO A 171 -5.50 -0.20 17.90
CA PRO A 171 -5.85 0.49 19.16
C PRO A 171 -6.44 1.89 18.93
N PHE A 172 -7.31 2.05 17.92
CA PHE A 172 -7.89 3.34 17.56
C PHE A 172 -9.39 3.37 17.86
N ASP A 173 -9.83 4.43 18.54
CA ASP A 173 -11.24 4.63 18.92
C ASP A 173 -12.18 4.69 17.71
N LEU A 174 -11.70 5.22 16.58
CA LEU A 174 -12.42 5.21 15.31
C LEU A 174 -12.81 3.79 14.91
N LEU A 175 -11.89 2.83 14.98
CA LEU A 175 -12.16 1.45 14.61
C LEU A 175 -13.17 0.80 15.58
N THR A 176 -13.02 1.05 16.88
CA THR A 176 -13.95 0.55 17.90
C THR A 176 -15.38 1.07 17.65
N THR A 177 -15.50 2.36 17.37
CA THR A 177 -16.78 3.02 17.10
C THR A 177 -17.39 2.53 15.78
N ALA A 178 -16.61 2.49 14.70
CA ALA A 178 -17.06 2.02 13.40
C ALA A 178 -17.52 0.56 13.44
N LYS A 179 -16.85 -0.32 14.19
CA LYS A 179 -17.29 -1.72 14.35
C LYS A 179 -18.64 -1.86 15.03
N ARG A 180 -18.91 -1.02 16.03
CA ARG A 180 -20.21 -0.98 16.71
C ARG A 180 -21.31 -0.46 15.78
N LYS A 181 -21.01 0.59 15.01
CA LYS A 181 -21.95 1.25 14.09
C LYS A 181 -22.25 0.41 12.84
N TYR A 182 -21.23 -0.17 12.21
CA TYR A 182 -21.30 -0.81 10.90
C TYR A 182 -21.14 -2.33 10.91
N THR A 183 -20.96 -2.93 12.10
CA THR A 183 -20.65 -4.35 12.30
C THR A 183 -19.27 -4.75 11.79
N ALA A 184 -18.43 -5.31 12.67
CA ALA A 184 -17.09 -5.80 12.34
C ALA A 184 -17.06 -6.79 11.16
N LYS A 185 -18.11 -7.61 10.99
CA LYS A 185 -18.26 -8.53 9.85
C LYS A 185 -18.19 -7.78 8.51
N TYR A 186 -19.02 -6.75 8.32
CA TYR A 186 -19.11 -6.04 7.04
C TYR A 186 -17.85 -5.24 6.75
N LEU A 187 -17.23 -4.62 7.77
CA LEU A 187 -15.95 -3.93 7.59
C LEU A 187 -14.85 -4.90 7.09
N LYS A 188 -14.72 -6.09 7.72
CA LYS A 188 -13.76 -7.11 7.28
C LYS A 188 -14.04 -7.62 5.88
N GLU A 189 -15.32 -7.83 5.56
CA GLU A 189 -15.74 -8.31 4.26
C GLU A 189 -15.48 -7.29 3.15
N ALA A 190 -15.84 -6.03 3.36
CA ALA A 190 -15.52 -4.93 2.47
C ALA A 190 -14.00 -4.79 2.28
N THR A 191 -13.22 -4.86 3.37
CA THR A 191 -11.75 -4.83 3.33
C THR A 191 -11.19 -5.93 2.44
N ALA A 192 -11.69 -7.16 2.56
CA ALA A 192 -11.24 -8.29 1.74
C ALA A 192 -11.62 -8.12 0.25
N MET A 193 -12.81 -7.58 -0.03
CA MET A 193 -13.28 -7.30 -1.39
C MET A 193 -12.46 -6.19 -2.07
N ILE A 194 -12.22 -5.07 -1.37
CA ILE A 194 -11.42 -3.94 -1.86
C ILE A 194 -9.98 -4.38 -2.12
N ASN A 195 -9.40 -5.13 -1.19
CA ASN A 195 -8.05 -5.64 -1.38
C ASN A 195 -7.94 -6.62 -2.57
N ALA A 196 -9.03 -7.29 -2.96
CA ALA A 196 -8.97 -8.30 -3.99
C ALA A 196 -8.59 -7.73 -5.37
N VAL A 197 -9.07 -6.53 -5.73
CA VAL A 197 -8.86 -5.98 -7.09
C VAL A 197 -7.41 -5.60 -7.38
N ARG A 198 -6.60 -5.25 -6.37
CA ARG A 198 -5.15 -5.09 -6.56
C ARG A 198 -4.39 -6.42 -6.62
N ARG A 199 -4.98 -7.49 -6.06
CA ARG A 199 -4.37 -8.83 -5.96
C ARG A 199 -4.74 -9.70 -7.15
N ALA A 200 -5.90 -9.51 -7.75
CA ALA A 200 -6.38 -10.27 -8.89
C ALA A 200 -5.46 -10.11 -10.11
N SER A 201 -5.63 -11.00 -11.09
CA SER A 201 -4.88 -10.92 -12.36
C SER A 201 -5.22 -9.63 -13.11
N HIS A 202 -6.51 -9.28 -13.13
CA HIS A 202 -7.01 -8.00 -13.61
C HIS A 202 -6.86 -6.94 -12.52
N TYR A 203 -5.90 -6.03 -12.71
CA TYR A 203 -5.62 -4.95 -11.78
C TYR A 203 -6.53 -3.75 -12.04
N ASP A 204 -7.45 -3.48 -11.11
CA ASP A 204 -8.37 -2.35 -11.20
C ASP A 204 -8.72 -1.79 -9.81
N PRO A 205 -7.82 -1.00 -9.19
CA PRO A 205 -8.11 -0.31 -7.94
C PRO A 205 -9.24 0.73 -8.06
N GLU A 206 -9.56 1.21 -9.27
CA GLU A 206 -10.62 2.20 -9.46
C GLU A 206 -12.01 1.59 -9.23
N ALA A 207 -12.22 0.33 -9.61
CA ALA A 207 -13.46 -0.38 -9.27
C ALA A 207 -13.74 -0.39 -7.75
N ALA A 208 -12.71 -0.56 -6.92
CA ALA A 208 -12.86 -0.50 -5.47
C ALA A 208 -13.19 0.90 -4.96
N ALA A 209 -12.57 1.93 -5.53
CA ALA A 209 -12.87 3.31 -5.16
C ALA A 209 -14.28 3.74 -5.59
N GLN A 210 -14.72 3.34 -6.79
CA GLN A 210 -16.11 3.54 -7.24
C GLN A 210 -17.10 2.81 -6.35
N ALA A 211 -16.78 1.60 -5.90
CA ALA A 211 -17.60 0.89 -4.92
C ALA A 211 -17.69 1.68 -3.60
N LEU A 212 -16.60 2.25 -3.09
CA LEU A 212 -16.63 3.07 -1.87
C LEU A 212 -17.44 4.37 -2.06
N LEU A 213 -17.28 5.05 -3.20
CA LEU A 213 -17.99 6.30 -3.49
C LEU A 213 -19.51 6.09 -3.63
N ASN A 214 -19.94 4.97 -4.19
CA ASN A 214 -21.36 4.74 -4.51
C ASN A 214 -22.17 4.10 -3.38
N HIS A 215 -21.60 3.93 -2.19
CA HIS A 215 -22.28 3.34 -1.04
C HIS A 215 -22.12 4.21 0.21
N THR A 216 -23.09 4.11 1.12
CA THR A 216 -23.14 4.92 2.34
C THR A 216 -22.56 4.20 3.56
N ASP A 217 -22.36 2.89 3.48
CA ASP A 217 -21.77 2.08 4.53
C ASP A 217 -21.22 0.73 4.01
N ALA A 218 -20.48 0.02 4.87
CA ALA A 218 -19.90 -1.27 4.52
C ALA A 218 -20.96 -2.36 4.23
N LYS A 219 -22.14 -2.29 4.84
CA LYS A 219 -23.19 -3.31 4.66
C LYS A 219 -23.85 -3.19 3.29
N SER A 220 -24.17 -1.97 2.87
CA SER A 220 -24.73 -1.65 1.57
C SER A 220 -23.74 -2.01 0.46
N LEU A 221 -22.44 -1.69 0.61
CA LEU A 221 -21.40 -2.13 -0.32
C LEU A 221 -21.35 -3.65 -0.45
N VAL A 222 -21.21 -4.37 0.66
CA VAL A 222 -21.04 -5.84 0.65
C VAL A 222 -22.25 -6.56 0.04
N ASN A 223 -23.46 -6.05 0.22
CA ASN A 223 -24.68 -6.68 -0.28
C ASN A 223 -25.13 -6.17 -1.66
N SER A 224 -24.43 -5.19 -2.25
CA SER A 224 -24.82 -4.57 -3.51
C SER A 224 -24.60 -5.47 -4.72
N THR A 225 -25.49 -5.42 -5.70
CA THR A 225 -25.37 -6.12 -6.98
C THR A 225 -24.83 -5.24 -8.10
N ALA A 226 -24.34 -4.03 -7.78
CA ALA A 226 -23.74 -3.14 -8.75
C ALA A 226 -22.52 -3.78 -9.44
N SER A 227 -22.32 -3.47 -10.72
CA SER A 227 -21.26 -4.08 -11.55
C SER A 227 -19.86 -3.95 -10.93
N ALA A 228 -19.53 -2.77 -10.37
CA ALA A 228 -18.26 -2.58 -9.66
C ALA A 228 -18.11 -3.58 -8.50
N VAL A 229 -19.13 -3.75 -7.67
CA VAL A 229 -19.10 -4.68 -6.53
C VAL A 229 -18.98 -6.13 -6.98
N GLU A 230 -19.61 -6.50 -8.10
CA GLU A 230 -19.47 -7.85 -8.66
C GLU A 230 -18.05 -8.13 -9.18
N GLN A 231 -17.37 -7.13 -9.71
CA GLN A 231 -15.95 -7.22 -10.06
C GLN A 231 -15.07 -7.44 -8.81
N LEU A 232 -15.34 -6.76 -7.69
CA LEU A 232 -14.65 -7.01 -6.43
C LEU A 232 -14.87 -8.46 -5.95
N ARG A 233 -16.09 -9.01 -6.07
CA ARG A 233 -16.38 -10.41 -5.71
C ARG A 233 -15.65 -11.40 -6.61
N SER A 234 -15.68 -11.17 -7.91
CA SER A 234 -15.00 -12.01 -8.90
C SER A 234 -13.49 -12.03 -8.66
N SER A 235 -12.89 -10.85 -8.42
CA SER A 235 -11.48 -10.70 -8.04
C SER A 235 -11.15 -11.48 -6.77
N ARG A 236 -12.04 -11.42 -5.76
CA ARG A 236 -11.86 -12.13 -4.49
C ARG A 236 -11.92 -13.64 -4.66
N LEU A 237 -12.81 -14.15 -5.52
CA LEU A 237 -12.92 -15.57 -5.84
C LEU A 237 -11.68 -16.08 -6.57
N GLU A 238 -11.18 -15.33 -7.56
CA GLU A 238 -9.93 -15.65 -8.26
C GLU A 238 -8.76 -15.72 -7.27
N VAL A 239 -8.54 -14.65 -6.49
CA VAL A 239 -7.44 -14.60 -5.51
C VAL A 239 -7.53 -15.75 -4.51
N LYS A 240 -8.75 -16.11 -4.07
CA LYS A 240 -8.97 -17.25 -3.18
C LYS A 240 -8.53 -18.56 -3.82
N ARG A 241 -8.97 -18.83 -5.06
CA ARG A 241 -8.61 -20.04 -5.82
C ARG A 241 -7.09 -20.16 -5.99
N GLU A 242 -6.45 -19.08 -6.44
CA GLU A 242 -5.00 -19.03 -6.65
C GLU A 242 -4.22 -19.23 -5.34
N LEU A 243 -4.71 -18.65 -4.25
CA LEU A 243 -4.12 -18.83 -2.92
C LEU A 243 -4.26 -20.28 -2.41
N GLU A 244 -5.42 -20.92 -2.64
CA GLU A 244 -5.66 -22.31 -2.27
C GLU A 244 -4.74 -23.27 -3.03
N GLU A 245 -4.49 -23.03 -4.32
CA GLU A 245 -3.50 -23.80 -5.09
C GLU A 245 -2.07 -23.55 -4.60
N ALA A 246 -1.66 -22.29 -4.46
CA ALA A 246 -0.29 -21.96 -4.04
C ALA A 246 0.06 -22.47 -2.63
N ARG A 247 -0.94 -22.68 -1.76
CA ARG A 247 -0.74 -23.29 -0.42
C ARG A 247 -0.28 -24.74 -0.47
N LYS A 248 -0.46 -25.44 -1.60
CA LYS A 248 -0.02 -26.82 -1.78
C LYS A 248 1.48 -26.92 -2.07
N ALA A 249 2.12 -25.82 -2.48
CA ALA A 249 3.55 -25.80 -2.77
C ALA A 249 4.37 -26.09 -1.50
N ALA A 250 5.24 -27.09 -1.58
CA ALA A 250 6.18 -27.41 -0.51
C ALA A 250 7.41 -26.46 -0.58
N PRO A 251 7.90 -25.97 0.57
CA PRO A 251 9.13 -25.18 0.62
C PRO A 251 10.35 -26.03 0.28
N VAL A 252 11.33 -25.42 -0.39
CA VAL A 252 12.70 -25.94 -0.53
C VAL A 252 13.60 -25.15 0.41
N PHE A 253 14.60 -25.79 0.99
CA PHE A 253 15.44 -25.20 2.03
C PHE A 253 16.88 -25.02 1.57
N SER A 254 17.48 -23.91 2.00
CA SER A 254 18.93 -23.69 1.98
C SER A 254 19.33 -22.92 3.23
N GLY A 255 20.16 -23.54 4.09
CA GLY A 255 20.53 -22.97 5.38
C GLY A 255 19.30 -22.59 6.23
N GLN A 256 19.16 -21.29 6.55
CA GLN A 256 18.04 -20.74 7.32
C GLN A 256 16.89 -20.19 6.46
N VAL A 257 16.94 -20.40 5.14
CA VAL A 257 15.95 -19.87 4.19
C VAL A 257 15.04 -20.98 3.70
N ALA A 258 13.74 -20.75 3.77
CA ALA A 258 12.71 -21.59 3.18
C ALA A 258 12.08 -20.87 1.98
N LEU A 259 12.29 -21.39 0.78
CA LEU A 259 11.77 -20.85 -0.47
C LEU A 259 10.49 -21.59 -0.88
N VAL A 260 9.38 -20.85 -0.99
CA VAL A 260 8.10 -21.32 -1.53
C VAL A 260 7.90 -20.71 -2.91
N ARG A 261 7.89 -21.54 -3.95
CA ARG A 261 7.73 -21.09 -5.35
C ARG A 261 6.28 -21.23 -5.78
N MET A 262 5.81 -20.28 -6.58
CA MET A 262 4.51 -20.33 -7.24
C MET A 262 4.55 -19.61 -8.58
N HIS A 263 3.57 -19.90 -9.42
CA HIS A 263 3.30 -19.18 -10.66
C HIS A 263 1.83 -18.83 -10.68
N SER A 264 1.51 -17.55 -10.46
CA SER A 264 0.14 -17.06 -10.45
C SER A 264 0.10 -15.62 -10.94
N PRO A 265 -0.89 -15.23 -11.76
CA PRO A 265 -1.08 -13.84 -12.14
C PRO A 265 -1.51 -12.95 -10.96
N CYS A 266 -1.88 -13.55 -9.83
CA CYS A 266 -2.34 -12.85 -8.64
C CYS A 266 -1.20 -12.49 -7.66
N GLN A 267 -1.35 -11.39 -6.92
CA GLN A 267 -0.42 -10.97 -5.86
C GLN A 267 -0.64 -11.77 -4.55
N ILE A 268 -0.39 -13.08 -4.62
CA ILE A 268 -0.60 -14.01 -3.50
C ILE A 268 0.67 -14.33 -2.70
N HIS A 269 1.86 -14.08 -3.26
CA HIS A 269 3.13 -14.36 -2.58
C HIS A 269 3.25 -13.71 -1.19
N PRO A 270 2.75 -12.49 -0.90
CA PRO A 270 2.82 -11.95 0.46
C PRO A 270 1.95 -12.74 1.45
N LEU A 271 0.80 -13.23 1.00
CA LEU A 271 -0.11 -14.04 1.80
C LEU A 271 0.46 -15.45 2.06
N ILE A 272 1.13 -16.03 1.06
CA ILE A 272 1.83 -17.31 1.21
C ILE A 272 2.99 -17.19 2.18
N ALA A 273 3.84 -16.16 2.06
CA ALA A 273 4.93 -15.93 3.00
C ALA A 273 4.42 -15.79 4.44
N GLN A 274 3.35 -15.01 4.65
CA GLN A 274 2.75 -14.85 5.97
C GLN A 274 2.21 -16.17 6.53
N SER A 275 1.54 -16.98 5.71
CA SER A 275 1.03 -18.29 6.15
C SER A 275 2.14 -19.25 6.55
N TRP A 276 3.26 -19.25 5.83
CA TRP A 276 4.39 -20.15 6.10
C TRP A 276 5.25 -19.67 7.27
N ARG A 277 5.38 -18.35 7.50
CA ARG A 277 6.08 -17.78 8.67
C ARG A 277 5.61 -18.39 9.99
N THR A 278 4.30 -18.57 10.14
CA THR A 278 3.71 -19.19 11.35
C THR A 278 4.04 -20.67 11.46
N ARG A 279 4.16 -21.39 10.33
CA ARG A 279 4.47 -22.83 10.28
C ARG A 279 5.97 -23.11 10.41
N LEU A 280 6.80 -22.17 10.01
CA LEU A 280 8.26 -22.26 9.99
C LEU A 280 8.87 -21.12 10.83
N PRO A 281 8.59 -21.03 12.14
CA PRO A 281 8.95 -19.87 12.96
C PRO A 281 10.46 -19.66 13.14
N LYS A 282 11.29 -20.64 12.77
CA LYS A 282 12.75 -20.59 12.86
C LYS A 282 13.44 -20.20 11.54
N TYR A 283 12.68 -20.06 10.46
CA TYR A 283 13.22 -19.83 9.12
C TYR A 283 12.84 -18.45 8.60
N ILE A 284 13.69 -17.91 7.74
CA ILE A 284 13.33 -16.81 6.84
C ILE A 284 12.55 -17.42 5.68
N VAL A 285 11.27 -17.10 5.59
CA VAL A 285 10.40 -17.60 4.53
C VAL A 285 10.40 -16.61 3.38
N ILE A 286 10.80 -17.07 2.19
CA ILE A 286 10.67 -16.32 0.94
C ILE A 286 9.60 -17.00 0.08
N ALA A 287 8.54 -16.28 -0.24
CA ALA A 287 7.54 -16.73 -1.22
C ALA A 287 7.78 -15.99 -2.54
N ALA A 288 8.08 -16.72 -3.61
CA ALA A 288 8.42 -16.17 -4.93
C ALA A 288 7.35 -16.51 -5.97
N ASN A 289 6.82 -15.49 -6.64
CA ASN A 289 5.82 -15.61 -7.69
C ASN A 289 6.38 -15.13 -9.04
N THR A 290 6.45 -16.05 -9.99
CA THR A 290 6.94 -15.80 -11.36
C THR A 290 5.84 -15.38 -12.35
N GLY A 291 4.58 -15.40 -11.93
CA GLY A 291 3.43 -15.06 -12.79
C GLY A 291 2.85 -13.66 -12.58
N TYR A 292 3.29 -12.92 -11.56
CA TYR A 292 2.63 -11.66 -11.17
C TYR A 292 2.92 -10.52 -12.15
N LEU A 293 4.19 -10.28 -12.47
CA LEU A 293 4.64 -9.34 -13.50
C LEU A 293 5.45 -10.08 -14.57
N PRO A 294 5.34 -9.70 -15.85
CA PRO A 294 6.09 -10.33 -16.92
C PRO A 294 7.60 -10.15 -16.72
N ASN A 295 8.37 -11.19 -17.04
CA ASN A 295 9.84 -11.21 -16.98
C ASN A 295 10.45 -10.88 -15.61
N ARG A 296 9.66 -11.00 -14.54
CA ARG A 296 10.06 -10.66 -13.17
C ARG A 296 9.64 -11.74 -12.19
N VAL A 297 10.41 -11.83 -11.10
CA VAL A 297 10.04 -12.60 -9.92
C VAL A 297 9.71 -11.65 -8.79
N ASN A 298 8.43 -11.65 -8.41
CA ASN A 298 7.95 -10.88 -7.28
C ASN A 298 7.93 -11.75 -6.05
N PHE A 299 8.59 -11.31 -5.00
CA PHE A 299 8.73 -12.11 -3.79
C PHE A 299 8.49 -11.32 -2.52
N SER A 300 8.07 -12.04 -1.49
CA SER A 300 7.85 -11.53 -0.16
C SER A 300 8.62 -12.38 0.83
N ALA A 301 9.40 -11.74 1.67
CA ALA A 301 10.20 -12.35 2.70
C ALA A 301 9.61 -12.02 4.09
N ARG A 302 9.51 -13.04 4.95
CA ARG A 302 8.90 -12.95 6.28
C ARG A 302 9.67 -13.79 7.28
N SER A 303 9.86 -13.28 8.49
CA SER A 303 10.50 -14.01 9.60
C SER A 303 9.82 -13.67 10.93
N ASN A 304 10.02 -14.54 11.92
CA ASN A 304 9.75 -14.26 13.34
C ASN A 304 11.06 -14.21 14.16
N SER A 305 12.20 -14.55 13.55
CA SER A 305 13.46 -14.78 14.25
C SER A 305 14.62 -13.91 13.77
N ALA A 306 14.42 -13.12 12.71
CA ALA A 306 15.48 -12.34 12.07
C ALA A 306 14.94 -11.01 11.52
N ASN A 307 15.83 -10.02 11.42
CA ASN A 307 15.57 -8.81 10.64
C ASN A 307 15.71 -9.15 9.15
N VAL A 308 14.58 -9.30 8.46
CA VAL A 308 14.49 -9.67 7.05
C VAL A 308 15.01 -8.54 6.15
N LEU A 309 14.81 -7.28 6.55
CA LEU A 309 15.26 -6.12 5.79
C LEU A 309 16.79 -6.09 5.73
N GLU A 310 17.44 -6.19 6.89
CA GLU A 310 18.90 -6.27 7.00
C GLU A 310 19.45 -7.51 6.29
N PHE A 311 18.81 -8.66 6.47
CA PHE A 311 19.18 -9.91 5.80
C PHE A 311 19.19 -9.78 4.28
N LEU A 312 18.16 -9.16 3.69
CA LEU A 312 18.09 -8.96 2.24
C LEU A 312 19.11 -7.91 1.78
N ARG A 313 19.28 -6.80 2.50
CA ARG A 313 20.28 -5.76 2.17
C ARG A 313 21.71 -6.27 2.21
N ALA A 314 22.01 -7.27 3.05
CA ALA A 314 23.31 -7.91 3.10
C ALA A 314 23.63 -8.78 1.87
N GLN A 315 22.65 -9.06 0.99
CA GLN A 315 22.87 -9.84 -0.22
C GLN A 315 23.38 -8.93 -1.35
N GLU A 316 24.69 -8.89 -1.54
CA GLU A 316 25.33 -8.10 -2.60
C GLU A 316 25.13 -8.74 -3.98
N ILE A 317 23.96 -8.64 -4.61
CA ILE A 317 23.80 -9.03 -6.02
C ILE A 317 24.25 -7.90 -6.96
N SER A 318 24.61 -8.24 -8.19
CA SER A 318 25.04 -7.29 -9.22
C SER A 318 24.05 -6.15 -9.39
N GLU A 319 24.52 -4.90 -9.51
CA GLU A 319 23.66 -3.74 -9.75
C GLU A 319 22.84 -3.91 -11.04
N GLY A 320 21.61 -3.40 -11.04
CA GLY A 320 20.73 -3.52 -12.21
C GLY A 320 19.28 -3.20 -11.90
N GLU A 321 18.42 -3.46 -12.87
CA GLU A 321 16.97 -3.25 -12.77
C GLU A 321 16.34 -4.12 -11.66
N GLY A 322 15.33 -3.59 -10.98
CA GLY A 322 14.61 -4.28 -9.92
C GLY A 322 15.09 -3.91 -8.52
N ASN A 323 14.16 -3.95 -7.58
CA ASN A 323 14.36 -3.47 -6.22
C ASN A 323 14.03 -4.58 -5.22
N PHE A 324 14.80 -4.67 -4.15
CA PHE A 324 14.53 -5.54 -3.01
C PHE A 324 15.19 -4.98 -1.74
N GLY A 325 14.75 -5.42 -0.57
CA GLY A 325 15.31 -4.92 0.70
C GLY A 325 14.77 -3.55 1.09
N HIS A 326 13.48 -3.31 0.83
CA HIS A 326 12.68 -2.21 1.38
C HIS A 326 11.54 -2.75 2.26
N GLY A 327 10.96 -1.94 3.14
CA GLY A 327 9.87 -2.34 4.05
C GLY A 327 10.29 -2.36 5.52
N HIS A 328 9.78 -3.33 6.30
CA HIS A 328 9.96 -3.42 7.75
C HIS A 328 10.84 -4.61 8.16
N ASP A 329 11.34 -4.58 9.41
CA ASP A 329 12.22 -5.61 9.99
C ASP A 329 11.69 -7.04 9.84
N GLN A 330 10.39 -7.26 9.97
CA GLN A 330 9.77 -8.60 9.92
C GLN A 330 9.12 -8.92 8.56
N ALA A 331 9.16 -7.97 7.62
CA ALA A 331 8.43 -8.01 6.36
C ALA A 331 9.12 -7.15 5.30
N SER A 332 9.86 -7.81 4.41
CA SER A 332 10.45 -7.18 3.22
C SER A 332 10.11 -8.01 1.97
N GLY A 333 10.67 -7.66 0.82
CA GLY A 333 10.39 -8.30 -0.45
C GLY A 333 11.05 -7.57 -1.60
N GLY A 334 10.65 -7.91 -2.82
CA GLY A 334 11.18 -7.29 -4.01
C GLY A 334 10.54 -7.75 -5.31
N SER A 335 11.00 -7.13 -6.38
CA SER A 335 10.66 -7.43 -7.77
C SER A 335 11.96 -7.38 -8.57
N LEU A 336 12.47 -8.55 -8.96
CA LEU A 336 13.73 -8.68 -9.68
C LEU A 336 13.52 -9.28 -11.07
N PRO A 337 14.27 -8.85 -12.10
CA PRO A 337 14.43 -9.62 -13.33
C PRO A 337 14.90 -11.04 -13.03
N ILE A 338 14.55 -11.99 -13.91
CA ILE A 338 14.82 -13.43 -13.72
C ILE A 338 16.30 -13.71 -13.42
N ASP A 339 17.22 -13.11 -14.17
CA ASP A 339 18.66 -13.36 -14.00
C ASP A 339 19.16 -12.90 -12.63
N ARG A 340 18.74 -11.72 -12.17
CA ARG A 340 19.10 -11.18 -10.85
C ARG A 340 18.44 -11.96 -9.72
N TRP A 341 17.22 -12.46 -9.92
CA TRP A 341 16.58 -13.37 -8.99
C TRP A 341 17.37 -14.68 -8.84
N ASN A 342 17.86 -15.24 -9.95
CA ASN A 342 18.66 -16.46 -9.94
C ASN A 342 20.03 -16.23 -9.28
N GLU A 343 20.65 -15.06 -9.48
CA GLU A 343 21.85 -14.66 -8.75
C GLU A 343 21.61 -14.60 -7.23
N LEU A 344 20.49 -14.01 -6.80
CA LEU A 344 20.09 -13.98 -5.39
C LEU A 344 19.92 -15.41 -4.84
N LEU A 345 19.25 -16.29 -5.56
CA LEU A 345 19.08 -17.69 -5.13
C LEU A 345 20.42 -18.43 -5.00
N ALA A 346 21.33 -18.23 -5.95
CA ALA A 346 22.68 -18.80 -5.89
C ALA A 346 23.43 -18.34 -4.63
N LYS A 347 23.38 -17.03 -4.30
CA LYS A 347 23.98 -16.48 -3.08
C LYS A 347 23.37 -17.04 -1.80
N LEU A 348 22.07 -17.29 -1.82
CA LEU A 348 21.36 -17.93 -0.72
C LEU A 348 21.61 -19.44 -0.63
N GLY A 349 22.46 -20.01 -1.49
CA GLY A 349 22.89 -21.41 -1.47
C GLY A 349 21.90 -22.38 -2.11
N PHE A 350 20.91 -21.89 -2.85
CA PHE A 350 20.01 -22.76 -3.61
C PHE A 350 20.67 -23.25 -4.90
N SER A 351 20.33 -24.48 -5.29
CA SER A 351 20.78 -25.10 -6.53
C SER A 351 19.99 -24.61 -7.76
N GLU A 352 20.56 -24.77 -8.95
CA GLU A 352 19.98 -24.25 -10.20
C GLU A 352 18.61 -24.88 -10.57
N ASP A 353 18.28 -26.06 -10.02
CA ASP A 353 16.98 -26.71 -10.25
C ASP A 353 15.79 -25.91 -9.69
N VAL A 354 16.04 -24.97 -8.77
CA VAL A 354 15.01 -24.08 -8.25
C VAL A 354 14.93 -22.72 -8.91
N PHE A 355 15.82 -22.43 -9.85
CA PHE A 355 15.89 -21.13 -10.54
C PHE A 355 14.65 -20.87 -11.38
N ALA A 356 14.33 -19.59 -11.55
CA ALA A 356 13.27 -19.15 -12.44
C ALA A 356 13.73 -19.33 -13.89
N LYS A 357 12.78 -19.69 -14.76
CA LYS A 357 12.97 -19.91 -16.19
C LYS A 357 12.46 -18.75 -16.99
#